data_AF-A0A9R0K9D5-F1
#
_entry.id   AF-A0A9R0K9D5-F1
#
_cell.length_a   1.000
_cell.length_b   1.000
_cell.length_c   1.000
_cell.angle_alpha   90.00
_cell.angle_beta   90.00
_cell.angle_gamma   90.00
#
_symmetry.space_group_name_H-M   'P 1'
#
loop_
_entity.id
_entity.type
_entity.pdbx_description
1 polymer ?
#
loop_
_entity_poly.entity_id
_entity_poly.type
_entity_poly.pdbx_seq_one_letter_code
_entity_poly.pdbx_strand_id
1 'polypeptide(L)'
;MVNCVDLKSFPPPQYQNNLQLTKPCRASEPDHEEPNYPGNLSVYGSVKEGDHVDIVSLLSTNYRDFLIRNNGEKVMVESLKGKYVMIFCFFLPVETHSAVDNHCWAIKAAFSEWFDYGRDDIQMVMVAKMKRGFVDNEESFIQFFSTFPNCLAIPFHDSKSHDYVCKSLGLDGPGVQYSPSAIVLDPLHKILQESSFFLELYGADSFPFTNERFETLYEEEHRPLLPLEEILRCKPSDFLICNTGEHGNKIRVSDLKNKLVAIYLCRYGDFMDELNEIHNLCCTNRGNYDMEIVLVYLPHEEPQQFIARINDNLEQRGISCWWVLPFKDSVSHWLSRLSESNSSMDTLIILDPTSGRYVNPHGEIVMNFFGIDGYPFTIEAMIEKETARLRTLTLDSLLVLSDEQNYVCTNDGTRVSVEDLRGRNILLYLEWTHDSIDDPIETSYNLIKDLYHKIKEYKDPNFEVVFVPMDFSENISSPLECFTAMPWLECPHDPARADLIWDHICMKGSNKFNDLIAFGKDGQILTIHALQLLMDRGFDAYPFPNCLNQDVEIEFKWFLDSYDDHHYLCN
;
A
#
# COMPACT_ATOMS: atom_id res chain seq x y z
N MET A 1 32.18 -2.52 -12.51
CA MET A 1 33.08 -2.17 -11.39
C MET A 1 32.21 -1.56 -10.32
N VAL A 2 32.14 -2.19 -9.16
CA VAL A 2 31.34 -1.80 -7.99
C VAL A 2 32.12 -0.73 -7.22
N ASN A 3 31.53 0.43 -7.00
CA ASN A 3 32.00 1.38 -6.00
C ASN A 3 30.98 1.42 -4.87
N CYS A 4 31.39 0.90 -3.71
CA CYS A 4 30.75 1.10 -2.41
C CYS A 4 30.71 2.60 -2.10
N VAL A 5 29.54 3.08 -1.67
CA VAL A 5 29.39 4.36 -0.98
C VAL A 5 28.77 4.09 0.39
N ASP A 6 29.41 4.65 1.41
CA ASP A 6 29.19 4.48 2.83
C ASP A 6 27.73 4.74 3.28
N LEU A 7 27.19 3.79 4.05
CA LEU A 7 26.00 3.97 4.89
C LEU A 7 26.35 4.85 6.10
N LYS A 8 25.94 6.11 6.09
CA LYS A 8 25.88 6.97 7.28
C LYS A 8 24.50 7.58 7.43
N SER A 9 23.85 7.23 8.54
CA SER A 9 22.84 8.00 9.30
C SER A 9 21.76 8.72 8.50
N PHE A 10 20.58 8.11 8.43
CA PHE A 10 19.35 8.80 8.03
C PHE A 10 18.98 9.88 9.07
N PRO A 11 18.64 11.11 8.65
CA PRO A 11 18.05 12.12 9.54
C PRO A 11 16.54 11.86 9.70
N PRO A 12 15.94 12.25 10.85
CA PRO A 12 14.49 12.16 11.03
C PRO A 12 13.75 13.16 10.12
N PRO A 13 12.50 12.87 9.71
CA PRO A 13 11.72 13.75 8.84
C PRO A 13 11.42 15.08 9.54
N GLN A 14 11.84 16.17 8.91
CA GLN A 14 11.56 17.54 9.35
C GLN A 14 10.19 17.99 8.83
N TYR A 15 9.17 18.00 9.70
CA TYR A 15 7.94 18.76 9.50
C TYR A 15 7.86 19.91 10.51
N GLN A 16 8.55 21.03 10.21
CA GLN A 16 8.20 22.34 10.77
C GLN A 16 8.60 23.44 9.80
N ASN A 17 7.61 24.16 9.26
CA ASN A 17 7.50 25.62 9.33
C ASN A 17 6.42 26.13 8.38
N ASN A 18 5.31 26.64 8.93
CA ASN A 18 4.72 27.93 8.55
C ASN A 18 3.48 28.21 9.39
N LEU A 19 3.67 28.88 10.54
CA LEU A 19 2.62 29.67 11.17
C LEU A 19 3.25 30.98 11.63
N GLN A 20 2.94 32.04 10.89
CA GLN A 20 3.37 33.39 11.19
C GLN A 20 2.76 33.84 12.53
N LEU A 21 3.63 34.23 13.45
CA LEU A 21 3.30 34.89 14.71
C LEU A 21 2.46 36.16 14.48
N THR A 22 1.18 36.11 14.83
CA THR A 22 0.43 37.31 15.20
C THR A 22 0.47 37.44 16.73
N LYS A 23 0.96 38.59 17.21
CA LYS A 23 1.05 38.91 18.64
C LYS A 23 -0.34 38.92 19.28
N PRO A 24 -0.56 38.28 20.46
CA PRO A 24 -1.74 38.57 21.25
C PRO A 24 -1.49 39.76 22.19
N CYS A 25 -2.50 40.61 22.29
CA CYS A 25 -2.61 41.68 23.27
C CYS A 25 -2.61 41.12 24.71
N ARG A 26 -1.88 41.79 25.60
CA ARG A 26 -1.91 41.59 27.05
C ARG A 26 -3.35 41.67 27.58
N ALA A 27 -3.83 40.56 28.15
CA ALA A 27 -4.79 40.57 29.24
C ALA A 27 -4.15 39.78 30.39
N SER A 28 -4.14 40.40 31.57
CA SER A 28 -3.52 39.91 32.80
C SER A 28 -4.01 38.51 33.20
N GLU A 29 -3.08 37.58 33.34
CA GLU A 29 -3.27 36.25 33.94
C GLU A 29 -3.58 36.39 35.44
N PRO A 30 -4.47 35.55 36.02
CA PRO A 30 -4.48 35.33 37.46
C PRO A 30 -3.34 34.37 37.82
N ASP A 31 -2.57 34.73 38.86
CA ASP A 31 -1.42 33.97 39.37
C ASP A 31 -1.75 32.47 39.53
N HIS A 32 -1.13 31.64 38.70
CA HIS A 32 -1.05 30.20 38.93
C HIS A 32 -0.01 29.95 40.03
N GLU A 33 -0.45 29.73 41.27
CA GLU A 33 0.42 29.16 42.29
C GLU A 33 0.93 27.79 41.81
N GLU A 34 2.24 27.64 41.66
CA GLU A 34 2.86 26.34 41.41
C GLU A 34 2.49 25.38 42.56
N PRO A 35 2.03 24.14 42.27
CA PRO A 35 1.77 23.16 43.30
C PRO A 35 3.04 22.90 44.12
N ASN A 36 2.97 23.12 45.42
CA ASN A 36 4.08 22.84 46.34
C ASN A 36 4.20 21.32 46.51
N TYR A 37 5.16 20.71 45.81
CA TYR A 37 5.46 19.28 45.91
C TYR A 37 6.16 18.98 47.25
N PRO A 38 5.87 17.84 47.91
CA PRO A 38 6.65 17.43 49.06
C PRO A 38 8.12 17.31 48.66
N GLY A 39 9.02 18.00 49.39
CA GLY A 39 10.39 18.35 48.99
C GLY A 39 11.40 17.21 48.75
N ASN A 40 10.94 15.97 48.54
CA ASN A 40 11.76 14.81 48.23
C ASN A 40 11.55 14.27 46.80
N LEU A 41 10.62 14.81 46.01
CA LEU A 41 10.36 14.35 44.64
C LEU A 41 11.16 15.21 43.67
N SER A 42 12.31 14.71 43.19
CA SER A 42 13.00 15.33 42.05
C SER A 42 12.10 15.26 40.84
N VAL A 43 11.83 16.39 40.19
CA VAL A 43 11.21 16.40 38.86
C VAL A 43 12.23 15.78 37.91
N TYR A 44 11.89 14.65 37.28
CA TYR A 44 12.68 14.15 36.18
C TYR A 44 12.65 15.23 35.08
N GLY A 45 13.81 15.61 34.53
CA GLY A 45 13.86 16.49 33.36
C GLY A 45 13.21 15.83 32.14
N SER A 46 13.38 16.38 30.93
CA SER A 46 13.02 15.66 29.70
C SER A 46 13.71 14.28 29.71
N VAL A 47 12.89 13.25 29.93
CA VAL A 47 13.27 11.85 30.07
C VAL A 47 13.61 11.29 28.70
N LYS A 48 14.68 10.48 28.59
CA LYS A 48 15.11 9.91 27.31
C LYS A 48 15.30 8.41 27.32
N GLU A 49 15.28 7.80 26.13
CA GLU A 49 15.70 6.42 25.93
C GLU A 49 17.07 6.19 26.59
N GLY A 50 17.13 5.13 27.40
CA GLY A 50 18.33 4.77 28.14
C GLY A 50 18.44 5.35 29.54
N ASP A 51 17.65 6.37 29.87
CA ASP A 51 17.58 6.87 31.24
C ASP A 51 16.97 5.82 32.17
N HIS A 52 17.30 5.93 33.45
CA HIS A 52 16.73 5.08 34.50
C HIS A 52 15.74 5.90 35.33
N VAL A 53 14.51 5.40 35.46
CA VAL A 53 13.46 6.03 36.25
C VAL A 53 13.07 5.11 37.38
N ASP A 54 13.16 5.56 38.63
CA ASP A 54 12.60 4.77 39.72
C ASP A 54 11.07 4.88 39.70
N ILE A 55 10.42 3.87 39.12
CA ILE A 55 8.97 3.85 38.96
C ILE A 55 8.22 3.90 40.29
N VAL A 56 8.80 3.36 41.37
CA VAL A 56 8.16 3.38 42.68
C VAL A 56 8.13 4.80 43.21
N SER A 57 9.25 5.52 43.07
CA SER A 57 9.33 6.94 43.44
C SER A 57 8.46 7.82 42.53
N LEU A 58 8.34 7.50 41.24
CA LEU A 58 7.51 8.25 40.30
C LEU A 58 6.00 8.09 40.58
N LEU A 59 5.57 6.87 40.87
CA LEU A 59 4.15 6.50 40.99
C LEU A 59 3.68 6.37 42.45
N SER A 60 4.50 6.67 43.46
CA SER A 60 4.09 6.66 44.88
C SER A 60 4.27 8.03 45.51
N THR A 61 3.58 8.26 46.62
CA THR A 61 3.74 9.43 47.47
C THR A 61 3.90 8.99 48.93
N ASN A 62 4.21 9.93 49.83
CA ASN A 62 4.28 9.65 51.26
C ASN A 62 2.95 9.15 51.88
N TYR A 63 1.84 9.27 51.16
CA TYR A 63 0.50 8.89 51.62
C TYR A 63 -0.20 7.86 50.71
N ARG A 64 0.38 7.51 49.56
CA ARG A 64 -0.17 6.54 48.61
C ARG A 64 0.94 5.70 47.99
N ASP A 65 0.87 4.40 48.20
CA ASP A 65 1.77 3.37 47.69
C ASP A 65 1.06 2.36 46.76
N PHE A 66 -0.17 2.67 46.36
CA PHE A 66 -1.00 1.82 45.51
C PHE A 66 -1.56 2.56 44.29
N LEU A 67 -1.81 1.83 43.22
CA LEU A 67 -2.64 2.19 42.07
C LEU A 67 -3.98 1.48 42.17
N ILE A 68 -4.94 1.86 41.33
CA ILE A 68 -6.26 1.23 41.27
C ILE A 68 -6.47 0.50 39.96
N ARG A 69 -7.14 -0.65 40.00
CA ARG A 69 -7.73 -1.31 38.82
C ARG A 69 -9.11 -0.76 38.50
N ASN A 70 -9.63 -1.08 37.31
CA ASN A 70 -10.97 -0.68 36.88
C ASN A 70 -12.11 -1.19 37.78
N ASN A 71 -11.90 -2.27 38.54
CA ASN A 71 -12.82 -2.81 39.54
C ASN A 71 -12.66 -2.18 40.94
N GLY A 72 -11.75 -1.20 41.11
CA GLY A 72 -11.44 -0.55 42.38
C GLY A 72 -10.42 -1.28 43.26
N GLU A 73 -9.90 -2.43 42.83
CA GLU A 73 -8.85 -3.16 43.54
C GLU A 73 -7.58 -2.29 43.65
N LYS A 74 -6.99 -2.27 44.84
CA LYS A 74 -5.73 -1.57 45.11
C LYS A 74 -4.56 -2.49 44.83
N VAL A 75 -3.65 -2.03 43.98
CA VAL A 75 -2.45 -2.77 43.57
C VAL A 75 -1.23 -1.98 44.03
N MET A 76 -0.37 -2.61 44.83
CA MET A 76 0.85 -1.95 45.33
C MET A 76 1.76 -1.55 44.16
N VAL A 77 2.28 -0.33 44.16
CA VAL A 77 3.21 0.16 43.12
C VAL A 77 4.46 -0.73 43.04
N GLU A 78 4.89 -1.29 44.17
CA GLU A 78 6.04 -2.20 44.23
C GLU A 78 5.86 -3.48 43.40
N SER A 79 4.61 -3.89 43.11
CA SER A 79 4.33 -5.03 42.23
C SER A 79 4.68 -4.80 40.75
N LEU A 80 4.98 -3.56 40.37
CA LEU A 80 5.45 -3.19 39.04
C LEU A 80 6.93 -3.52 38.82
N LYS A 81 7.70 -3.75 39.90
CA LYS A 81 9.11 -4.13 39.79
C LYS A 81 9.25 -5.44 39.02
N GLY A 82 10.20 -5.49 38.09
CA GLY A 82 10.45 -6.67 37.27
C GLY A 82 9.46 -6.87 36.12
N LYS A 83 8.59 -5.89 35.84
CA LYS A 83 7.67 -5.89 34.69
C LYS A 83 8.07 -4.81 33.69
N TYR A 84 7.68 -5.01 32.44
CA TYR A 84 7.59 -3.92 31.48
C TYR A 84 6.44 -3.00 31.89
N VAL A 85 6.67 -1.69 31.96
CA VAL A 85 5.63 -0.74 32.37
C VAL A 85 5.49 0.36 31.34
N MET A 86 4.28 0.49 30.78
CA MET A 86 3.91 1.62 29.95
C MET A 86 3.16 2.64 30.80
N ILE A 87 3.70 3.85 30.96
CA ILE A 87 3.00 4.97 31.58
C ILE A 87 2.43 5.83 30.46
N PHE A 88 1.11 5.96 30.43
CA PHE A 88 0.41 6.72 29.39
C PHE A 88 -0.33 7.92 30.01
N CYS A 89 0.14 9.11 29.65
CA CYS A 89 -0.33 10.38 30.17
C CYS A 89 -1.08 11.19 29.11
N PHE A 90 -2.28 11.66 29.42
CA PHE A 90 -3.12 12.42 28.48
C PHE A 90 -4.22 13.19 29.22
N PHE A 91 -5.04 13.93 28.47
CA PHE A 91 -6.15 14.70 29.01
C PHE A 91 -7.53 14.08 28.70
N LEU A 92 -8.43 14.12 29.68
CA LEU A 92 -9.83 13.71 29.56
C LEU A 92 -10.79 14.91 29.57
N PRO A 93 -11.92 14.86 28.85
CA PRO A 93 -12.32 13.80 27.91
C PRO A 93 -11.47 13.80 26.62
N VAL A 94 -11.30 12.61 26.05
CA VAL A 94 -10.70 12.41 24.71
C VAL A 94 -11.74 12.79 23.66
N GLU A 95 -11.30 13.51 22.63
CA GLU A 95 -12.14 13.88 21.49
C GLU A 95 -12.14 12.75 20.47
N THR A 96 -13.32 12.38 19.96
CA THR A 96 -13.46 11.29 18.99
C THR A 96 -12.71 11.61 17.70
N HIS A 97 -11.99 10.61 17.17
CA HIS A 97 -11.12 10.74 15.99
C HIS A 97 -9.95 11.72 16.17
N SER A 98 -9.61 12.09 17.41
CA SER A 98 -8.37 12.82 17.69
C SER A 98 -7.16 11.89 17.69
N ALA A 99 -5.95 12.45 17.55
CA ALA A 99 -4.70 11.68 17.66
C ALA A 99 -4.60 10.93 19.00
N VAL A 100 -5.06 11.54 20.10
CA VAL A 100 -5.11 10.88 21.42
C VAL A 100 -6.00 9.64 21.38
N ASP A 101 -7.11 9.71 20.65
CA ASP A 101 -8.04 8.60 20.55
C ASP A 101 -7.41 7.42 19.77
N ASN A 102 -6.73 7.71 18.66
CA ASN A 102 -5.95 6.72 17.90
C ASN A 102 -4.94 5.99 18.79
N HIS A 103 -4.16 6.73 19.58
CA HIS A 103 -3.24 6.13 20.55
C HIS A 103 -3.98 5.25 21.57
N CYS A 104 -5.13 5.69 22.08
CA CYS A 104 -5.89 4.95 23.07
C CYS A 104 -6.36 3.60 22.54
N TRP A 105 -6.86 3.54 21.31
CA TRP A 105 -7.30 2.27 20.71
C TRP A 105 -6.14 1.37 20.33
N ALA A 106 -5.05 1.91 19.77
CA ALA A 106 -3.84 1.13 19.49
C ALA A 106 -3.28 0.47 20.76
N ILE A 107 -3.24 1.20 21.88
CA ILE A 107 -2.86 0.66 23.19
C ILE A 107 -3.85 -0.43 23.62
N LYS A 108 -5.17 -0.19 23.56
CA LYS A 108 -6.17 -1.19 23.95
C LYS A 108 -6.06 -2.47 23.14
N ALA A 109 -5.87 -2.37 21.83
CA ALA A 109 -5.77 -3.50 20.92
C ALA A 109 -4.53 -4.35 21.24
N ALA A 110 -3.35 -3.70 21.33
CA ALA A 110 -2.10 -4.39 21.64
C ALA A 110 -2.12 -5.08 23.01
N PHE A 111 -2.60 -4.38 24.05
CA PHE A 111 -2.70 -4.96 25.39
C PHE A 111 -3.72 -6.10 25.46
N SER A 112 -4.87 -5.98 24.77
CA SER A 112 -5.86 -7.07 24.71
C SER A 112 -5.22 -8.33 24.13
N GLU A 113 -4.50 -8.22 23.01
CA GLU A 113 -3.82 -9.34 22.38
C GLU A 113 -2.76 -9.97 23.30
N TRP A 114 -1.91 -9.17 23.96
CA TRP A 114 -0.92 -9.70 24.89
C TRP A 114 -1.55 -10.45 26.07
N PHE A 115 -2.65 -9.93 26.62
CA PHE A 115 -3.37 -10.58 27.73
C PHE A 115 -4.07 -11.86 27.29
N ASP A 116 -4.61 -11.91 26.07
CA ASP A 116 -5.20 -13.13 25.49
C ASP A 116 -4.13 -14.23 25.32
N TYR A 117 -2.87 -13.86 25.06
CA TYR A 117 -1.73 -14.78 25.09
C TYR A 117 -1.17 -15.05 26.50
N GLY A 118 -1.80 -14.54 27.55
CA GLY A 118 -1.44 -14.81 28.95
C GLY A 118 -0.19 -14.06 29.44
N ARG A 119 0.19 -12.95 28.81
CA ARG A 119 1.31 -12.11 29.26
C ARG A 119 0.95 -11.36 30.53
N ASP A 120 1.69 -11.57 31.61
CA ASP A 120 1.53 -10.88 32.90
C ASP A 120 2.76 -10.04 33.31
N ASP A 121 3.81 -10.08 32.48
CA ASP A 121 5.08 -9.38 32.60
C ASP A 121 5.02 -7.94 32.06
N ILE A 122 3.88 -7.51 31.53
CA ILE A 122 3.63 -6.14 31.07
C ILE A 122 2.46 -5.51 31.82
N GLN A 123 2.57 -4.21 32.14
CA GLN A 123 1.51 -3.46 32.80
C GLN A 123 1.37 -2.04 32.22
N MET A 124 0.14 -1.66 31.90
CA MET A 124 -0.21 -0.27 31.59
C MET A 124 -0.57 0.50 32.86
N VAL A 125 -0.04 1.71 32.99
CA VAL A 125 -0.42 2.71 34.01
C VAL A 125 -0.96 3.95 33.30
N MET A 126 -2.26 4.19 33.46
CA MET A 126 -2.95 5.38 33.00
C MET A 126 -2.77 6.55 33.97
N VAL A 127 -2.40 7.70 33.42
CA VAL A 127 -2.28 8.97 34.16
C VAL A 127 -3.09 10.03 33.40
N ALA A 128 -4.38 10.09 33.71
CA ALA A 128 -5.32 10.95 33.02
C ALA A 128 -5.58 12.25 33.80
N LYS A 129 -5.32 13.39 33.17
CA LYS A 129 -5.66 14.71 33.72
C LYS A 129 -6.99 15.20 33.17
N MET A 130 -7.85 15.73 34.03
CA MET A 130 -9.11 16.30 33.58
C MET A 130 -8.91 17.69 32.94
N LYS A 131 -9.52 17.94 31.78
CA LYS A 131 -9.63 19.26 31.15
C LYS A 131 -10.37 20.22 32.08
N ARG A 132 -10.13 21.54 31.94
CA ARG A 132 -10.61 22.59 32.87
C ARG A 132 -12.12 22.56 33.19
N GLY A 133 -12.95 22.06 32.28
CA GLY A 133 -14.40 21.93 32.49
C GLY A 133 -14.86 20.63 33.18
N PHE A 134 -13.95 19.68 33.42
CA PHE A 134 -14.25 18.32 33.87
C PHE A 134 -13.49 17.92 35.14
N VAL A 135 -12.90 18.88 35.85
CA VAL A 135 -11.96 18.63 36.95
C VAL A 135 -12.53 17.75 38.07
N ASP A 136 -13.82 17.89 38.34
CA ASP A 136 -14.55 17.12 39.37
C ASP A 136 -15.40 15.98 38.79
N ASN A 137 -15.26 15.66 37.50
CA ASN A 137 -16.06 14.65 36.82
C ASN A 137 -15.44 13.26 36.92
N GLU A 138 -15.57 12.64 38.10
CA GLU A 138 -15.10 11.27 38.36
C GLU A 138 -15.78 10.23 37.47
N GLU A 139 -17.07 10.43 37.15
CA GLU A 139 -17.85 9.53 36.31
C GLU A 139 -17.23 9.36 34.92
N SER A 140 -16.79 10.47 34.29
CA SER A 140 -16.11 10.43 33.00
C SER A 140 -14.78 9.67 33.06
N PHE A 141 -14.04 9.82 34.16
CA PHE A 141 -12.81 9.07 34.39
C PHE A 141 -13.09 7.57 34.55
N ILE A 142 -14.05 7.19 35.39
CA ILE A 142 -14.42 5.79 35.63
C ILE A 142 -14.93 5.14 34.33
N GLN A 143 -15.81 5.82 33.61
CA GLN A 143 -16.36 5.34 32.34
C GLN A 143 -15.22 5.08 31.35
N PHE A 144 -14.31 6.03 31.15
CA PHE A 144 -13.19 5.86 30.24
C PHE A 144 -12.23 4.75 30.70
N PHE A 145 -11.85 4.74 31.99
CA PHE A 145 -10.94 3.76 32.55
C PHE A 145 -11.47 2.33 32.47
N SER A 146 -12.80 2.14 32.58
CA SER A 146 -13.44 0.83 32.44
C SER A 146 -13.26 0.19 31.07
N THR A 147 -12.96 0.99 30.03
CA THR A 147 -12.75 0.50 28.67
C THR A 147 -11.37 -0.09 28.42
N PHE A 148 -10.41 0.04 29.36
CA PHE A 148 -9.06 -0.50 29.20
C PHE A 148 -8.93 -1.87 29.85
N PRO A 149 -8.36 -2.87 29.15
CA PRO A 149 -8.15 -4.20 29.70
C PRO A 149 -7.05 -4.17 30.76
N ASN A 150 -7.35 -4.68 31.96
CA ASN A 150 -6.36 -4.94 33.03
C ASN A 150 -5.42 -3.74 33.36
N CYS A 151 -5.90 -2.52 33.15
CA CYS A 151 -5.13 -1.29 33.33
C CYS A 151 -5.09 -0.85 34.80
N LEU A 152 -3.98 -0.20 35.19
CA LEU A 152 -3.84 0.47 36.47
C LEU A 152 -3.95 1.97 36.27
N ALA A 153 -4.46 2.69 37.26
CA ALA A 153 -4.49 4.15 37.23
C ALA A 153 -4.10 4.74 38.58
N ILE A 154 -3.58 5.97 38.54
CA ILE A 154 -3.52 6.82 39.73
C ILE A 154 -4.98 7.16 40.12
N PRO A 155 -5.37 7.02 41.41
CA PRO A 155 -6.71 7.35 41.86
C PRO A 155 -7.16 8.74 41.40
N PHE A 156 -8.42 8.88 40.98
CA PHE A 156 -8.97 10.13 40.43
C PHE A 156 -8.71 11.34 41.34
N HIS A 157 -8.96 11.20 42.64
CA HIS A 157 -8.80 12.29 43.61
C HIS A 157 -7.33 12.66 43.95
N ASP A 158 -6.34 11.92 43.46
CA ASP A 158 -4.92 12.23 43.70
C ASP A 158 -4.34 13.14 42.59
N SER A 159 -4.99 14.28 42.38
CA SER A 159 -4.64 15.26 41.33
C SER A 159 -3.18 15.71 41.38
N LYS A 160 -2.59 15.78 42.59
CA LYS A 160 -1.18 16.13 42.78
C LYS A 160 -0.24 15.09 42.16
N SER A 161 -0.54 13.81 42.29
CA SER A 161 0.23 12.74 41.64
C SER A 161 0.08 12.80 40.13
N HIS A 162 -1.14 13.03 39.61
CA HIS A 162 -1.36 13.22 38.16
C HIS A 162 -0.52 14.39 37.62
N ASP A 163 -0.55 15.53 38.29
CA ASP A 163 0.26 16.70 37.91
C ASP A 163 1.76 16.42 37.98
N TYR A 164 2.22 15.75 39.03
CA TYR A 164 3.62 15.43 39.22
C TYR A 164 4.16 14.50 38.11
N VAL A 165 3.47 13.41 37.82
CA VAL A 165 3.91 12.47 36.78
C VAL A 165 3.86 13.13 35.41
N CYS A 166 2.76 13.81 35.06
CA CYS A 166 2.67 14.51 33.78
C CYS A 166 3.81 15.52 33.58
N LYS A 167 4.10 16.36 34.60
CA LYS A 167 5.25 17.29 34.52
C LYS A 167 6.58 16.58 34.38
N SER A 168 6.78 15.49 35.13
CA SER A 168 8.02 14.70 35.08
C SER A 168 8.27 14.03 33.72
N LEU A 169 7.23 13.87 32.90
CA LEU A 169 7.32 13.30 31.55
C LEU A 169 7.26 14.36 30.44
N GLY A 170 7.37 15.64 30.78
CA GLY A 170 7.37 16.72 29.80
C GLY A 170 5.99 17.11 29.25
N LEU A 171 4.90 16.76 29.96
CA LEU A 171 3.58 17.34 29.70
C LEU A 171 3.43 18.71 30.39
N ASP A 172 4.41 19.60 30.22
CA ASP A 172 4.42 20.95 30.78
C ASP A 172 4.55 22.03 29.69
N GLY A 173 3.47 22.74 29.43
CA GLY A 173 3.51 23.91 28.54
C GLY A 173 2.14 24.33 27.99
N PRO A 174 2.03 25.57 27.49
CA PRO A 174 0.77 26.14 26.98
C PRO A 174 0.23 25.48 25.70
N GLY A 175 1.01 24.60 25.03
CA GLY A 175 0.60 23.83 23.84
C GLY A 175 0.32 22.34 24.08
N VAL A 176 0.50 21.86 25.31
CA VAL A 176 0.54 20.42 25.64
C VAL A 176 -0.83 19.84 26.04
N GLN A 177 -1.91 20.63 25.97
CA GLN A 177 -3.25 20.17 26.35
C GLN A 177 -3.85 19.10 25.41
N TYR A 178 -3.19 18.78 24.30
CA TYR A 178 -3.76 17.97 23.21
C TYR A 178 -2.88 16.81 22.71
N SER A 179 -1.65 16.66 23.21
CA SER A 179 -0.75 15.57 22.81
C SER A 179 -0.57 14.61 23.98
N PRO A 180 -0.77 13.30 23.78
CA PRO A 180 -0.48 12.33 24.82
C PRO A 180 1.04 12.15 24.93
N SER A 181 1.52 11.78 26.11
CA SER A 181 2.90 11.34 26.33
C SER A 181 2.87 9.92 26.87
N ALA A 182 3.73 9.07 26.32
CA ALA A 182 3.90 7.72 26.81
C ALA A 182 5.38 7.48 27.08
N ILE A 183 5.70 6.74 28.13
CA ILE A 183 7.02 6.12 28.26
C ILE A 183 6.86 4.63 28.48
N VAL A 184 7.81 3.86 27.96
CA VAL A 184 7.89 2.41 28.21
C VAL A 184 9.17 2.11 28.94
N LEU A 185 9.03 1.37 30.04
CA LEU A 185 10.10 0.97 30.93
C LEU A 185 10.30 -0.54 30.84
N ASP A 186 11.55 -0.98 30.88
CA ASP A 186 11.90 -2.40 31.02
C ASP A 186 11.77 -2.89 32.49
N PRO A 187 11.93 -4.19 32.76
CA PRO A 187 11.94 -4.75 34.12
C PRO A 187 12.96 -4.15 35.11
N LEU A 188 13.99 -3.48 34.60
CA LEU A 188 15.02 -2.78 35.37
C LEU A 188 14.74 -1.27 35.47
N HIS A 189 13.57 -0.83 35.00
CA HIS A 189 13.12 0.56 34.91
C HIS A 189 14.03 1.47 34.06
N LYS A 190 14.69 0.90 33.06
CA LYS A 190 15.32 1.66 31.98
C LYS A 190 14.26 2.01 30.94
N ILE A 191 14.29 3.24 30.43
CA ILE A 191 13.37 3.67 29.39
C ILE A 191 13.78 3.08 28.05
N LEU A 192 12.82 2.42 27.42
CA LEU A 192 12.94 1.83 26.10
C LEU A 192 12.38 2.76 25.02
N GLN A 193 11.29 3.46 25.29
CA GLN A 193 10.62 4.37 24.34
C GLN A 193 9.99 5.56 25.06
N GLU A 194 9.88 6.68 24.34
CA GLU A 194 9.33 7.97 24.82
C GLU A 194 8.00 8.35 24.13
N SER A 195 7.36 7.38 23.47
CA SER A 195 6.16 7.61 22.68
C SER A 195 5.31 6.33 22.61
N SER A 196 4.03 6.44 22.25
CA SER A 196 3.17 5.31 21.91
C SER A 196 2.95 5.13 20.41
N PHE A 197 3.50 6.02 19.56
CA PHE A 197 3.30 5.98 18.09
C PHE A 197 3.72 4.66 17.47
N PHE A 198 4.70 3.96 18.04
CA PHE A 198 5.10 2.64 17.53
C PHE A 198 3.96 1.62 17.58
N LEU A 199 2.96 1.76 18.47
CA LEU A 199 1.79 0.88 18.53
C LEU A 199 0.85 1.11 17.36
N GLU A 200 0.73 2.33 16.85
CA GLU A 200 -0.05 2.61 15.63
C GLU A 200 0.63 2.07 14.38
N LEU A 201 1.95 1.85 14.41
CA LEU A 201 2.70 1.30 13.29
C LEU A 201 2.79 -0.23 13.36
N TYR A 202 3.17 -0.74 14.52
CA TYR A 202 3.54 -2.14 14.73
C TYR A 202 2.54 -2.93 15.59
N GLY A 203 1.60 -2.27 16.27
CA GLY A 203 0.64 -2.94 17.15
C GLY A 203 1.30 -3.77 18.24
N ALA A 204 0.73 -4.94 18.52
CA ALA A 204 1.22 -5.90 19.49
C ALA A 204 2.63 -6.46 19.18
N ASP A 205 3.11 -6.39 17.93
CA ASP A 205 4.47 -6.80 17.59
C ASP A 205 5.54 -5.91 18.18
N SER A 206 5.15 -4.71 18.60
CA SER A 206 6.06 -3.72 19.14
C SER A 206 6.84 -4.23 20.33
N PHE A 207 6.29 -5.19 21.09
CA PHE A 207 6.96 -5.80 22.24
C PHE A 207 8.27 -6.51 21.80
N PRO A 208 9.41 -6.34 22.51
CA PRO A 208 9.61 -5.69 23.81
C PRO A 208 9.95 -4.20 23.76
N PHE A 209 9.54 -3.47 22.72
CA PHE A 209 9.69 -2.03 22.55
C PHE A 209 11.14 -1.54 22.40
N THR A 210 12.01 -2.41 21.89
CA THR A 210 13.41 -2.07 21.64
C THR A 210 13.61 -1.61 20.21
N ASN A 211 14.59 -0.73 19.97
CA ASN A 211 14.95 -0.35 18.62
C ASN A 211 15.40 -1.56 17.78
N GLU A 212 16.12 -2.52 18.38
CA GLU A 212 16.47 -3.80 17.73
C GLU A 212 15.23 -4.58 17.26
N ARG A 213 14.14 -4.56 18.04
CA ARG A 213 12.87 -5.19 17.65
C ARG A 213 12.24 -4.47 16.45
N PHE A 214 12.22 -3.14 16.46
CA PHE A 214 11.69 -2.35 15.36
C PHE A 214 12.51 -2.50 14.07
N GLU A 215 13.84 -2.54 14.19
CA GLU A 215 14.74 -2.88 13.07
C GLU A 215 14.43 -4.27 12.51
N THR A 216 14.22 -5.27 13.38
CA THR A 216 13.84 -6.63 12.95
C THR A 216 12.50 -6.63 12.20
N LEU A 217 11.49 -5.90 12.71
CA LEU A 217 10.18 -5.81 12.06
C LEU A 217 10.26 -5.10 10.70
N TYR A 218 11.02 -4.02 10.63
CA TYR A 218 11.30 -3.32 9.38
C TYR A 218 11.99 -4.23 8.37
N GLU A 219 12.98 -5.02 8.79
CA GLU A 219 13.63 -6.00 7.92
C GLU A 219 12.66 -7.12 7.48
N GLU A 220 11.77 -7.57 8.36
CA GLU A 220 10.74 -8.59 8.04
C GLU A 220 9.80 -8.12 6.94
N GLU A 221 9.41 -6.84 6.92
CA GLU A 221 8.54 -6.24 5.89
C GLU A 221 9.14 -6.31 4.48
N HIS A 222 10.47 -6.28 4.36
CA HIS A 222 11.17 -6.31 3.07
C HIS A 222 11.56 -7.73 2.64
N ARG A 223 11.14 -8.76 3.38
CA ARG A 223 11.39 -10.16 3.00
C ARG A 223 10.37 -10.62 1.97
N PRO A 224 10.76 -11.55 1.07
CA PRO A 224 9.81 -12.18 0.16
C PRO A 224 8.66 -12.80 0.94
N LEU A 225 7.44 -12.60 0.45
CA LEU A 225 6.23 -13.03 1.12
C LEU A 225 6.20 -14.55 1.32
N LEU A 226 5.70 -14.92 2.49
CA LEU A 226 5.90 -16.21 3.14
C LEU A 226 4.69 -17.13 2.88
N PRO A 227 4.72 -18.42 3.25
CA PRO A 227 3.54 -19.28 3.17
C PRO A 227 2.33 -18.68 3.90
N LEU A 228 1.11 -19.07 3.50
CA LEU A 228 -0.16 -18.56 4.05
C LEU A 228 -0.19 -18.48 5.59
N GLU A 229 0.31 -19.52 6.26
CA GLU A 229 0.30 -19.61 7.72
C GLU A 229 1.21 -18.57 8.39
N GLU A 230 2.30 -18.20 7.73
CA GLU A 230 3.26 -17.21 8.21
C GLU A 230 2.73 -15.79 7.99
N ILE A 231 2.07 -15.57 6.84
CA ILE A 231 1.37 -14.31 6.55
C ILE A 231 0.24 -14.06 7.57
N LEU A 232 -0.59 -15.07 7.83
CA LEU A 232 -1.72 -14.97 8.77
C LEU A 232 -1.29 -15.15 10.25
N ARG A 233 0.00 -15.45 10.51
CA ARG A 233 0.58 -15.79 11.82
C ARG A 233 -0.30 -16.72 12.64
N CYS A 234 -0.64 -17.83 12.02
CA CYS A 234 -1.49 -18.86 12.58
C CYS A 234 -0.84 -20.23 12.38
N LYS A 235 -1.30 -21.21 13.16
CA LYS A 235 -0.88 -22.59 12.94
C LYS A 235 -1.70 -23.17 11.79
N PRO A 236 -1.16 -24.13 11.02
CA PRO A 236 -1.94 -24.85 10.01
C PRO A 236 -3.22 -25.50 10.58
N SER A 237 -3.22 -25.83 11.88
CA SER A 237 -4.35 -26.41 12.61
C SER A 237 -5.40 -25.39 13.07
N ASP A 238 -5.10 -24.09 13.01
CA ASP A 238 -6.02 -23.05 13.42
C ASP A 238 -7.18 -22.96 12.42
N PHE A 239 -8.31 -22.41 12.89
CA PHE A 239 -9.53 -22.32 12.11
C PHE A 239 -9.85 -20.88 11.75
N LEU A 240 -10.24 -20.66 10.50
CA LEU A 240 -10.95 -19.47 10.08
C LEU A 240 -12.46 -19.73 10.16
N ILE A 241 -13.24 -18.70 10.46
CA ILE A 241 -14.68 -18.80 10.67
C ILE A 241 -15.37 -18.13 9.49
N CYS A 242 -16.35 -18.80 8.89
CA CYS A 242 -17.17 -18.21 7.85
C CYS A 242 -17.93 -17.00 8.42
N ASN A 243 -18.04 -15.92 7.67
CA ASN A 243 -18.68 -14.66 8.08
C ASN A 243 -20.21 -14.74 8.30
N THR A 244 -20.80 -15.94 8.33
CA THR A 244 -22.23 -16.16 8.62
C THR A 244 -22.50 -16.30 10.12
N GLY A 245 -23.56 -15.65 10.59
CA GLY A 245 -23.96 -15.63 12.00
C GLY A 245 -24.17 -16.99 12.69
N GLU A 246 -23.80 -16.99 13.98
CA GLU A 246 -23.98 -17.96 15.09
C GLU A 246 -23.52 -19.43 14.93
N HIS A 247 -23.48 -20.01 13.73
CA HIS A 247 -22.96 -21.38 13.49
C HIS A 247 -22.07 -21.45 12.25
N GLY A 248 -21.27 -20.41 12.01
CA GLY A 248 -20.39 -20.31 10.86
C GLY A 248 -19.54 -21.56 10.67
N ASN A 249 -19.55 -22.09 9.45
CA ASN A 249 -18.64 -23.15 9.04
C ASN A 249 -17.21 -22.73 9.37
N LYS A 250 -16.36 -23.72 9.65
CA LYS A 250 -14.94 -23.49 9.93
C LYS A 250 -14.10 -24.21 8.89
N ILE A 251 -13.01 -23.56 8.48
CA ILE A 251 -12.00 -24.17 7.62
C ILE A 251 -10.66 -24.14 8.36
N ARG A 252 -9.85 -25.20 8.20
CA ARG A 252 -8.48 -25.15 8.71
C ARG A 252 -7.62 -24.36 7.74
N VAL A 253 -6.65 -23.63 8.26
CA VAL A 253 -5.70 -22.90 7.41
C VAL A 253 -4.94 -23.87 6.49
N SER A 254 -4.63 -25.08 6.95
CA SER A 254 -4.02 -26.12 6.11
C SER A 254 -4.85 -26.52 4.88
N ASP A 255 -6.16 -26.37 4.94
CA ASP A 255 -7.08 -26.77 3.86
C ASP A 255 -7.13 -25.73 2.74
N LEU A 256 -6.59 -24.52 2.98
CA LEU A 256 -6.47 -23.44 2.01
C LEU A 256 -5.18 -23.51 1.18
N LYS A 257 -4.16 -24.26 1.64
CA LYS A 257 -2.81 -24.24 1.07
C LYS A 257 -2.71 -24.59 -0.42
N ASN A 258 -3.62 -25.42 -0.92
CA ASN A 258 -3.62 -25.87 -2.32
C ASN A 258 -4.66 -25.12 -3.17
N LYS A 259 -5.24 -24.04 -2.65
CA LYS A 259 -6.24 -23.22 -3.33
C LYS A 259 -5.66 -21.86 -3.66
N LEU A 260 -6.25 -21.17 -4.64
CA LEU A 260 -6.01 -19.75 -4.81
C LEU A 260 -6.63 -19.01 -3.63
N VAL A 261 -5.82 -18.32 -2.84
CA VAL A 261 -6.33 -17.59 -1.67
C VAL A 261 -6.20 -16.10 -1.94
N ALA A 262 -7.31 -15.38 -1.81
CA ALA A 262 -7.29 -13.93 -1.80
C ALA A 262 -7.48 -13.42 -0.38
N ILE A 263 -6.44 -12.79 0.17
CA ILE A 263 -6.51 -12.13 1.47
C ILE A 263 -6.99 -10.70 1.22
N TYR A 264 -8.23 -10.44 1.63
CA TYR A 264 -8.87 -9.15 1.52
C TYR A 264 -8.64 -8.34 2.79
N LEU A 265 -7.78 -7.33 2.67
CA LEU A 265 -7.45 -6.37 3.72
C LEU A 265 -8.49 -5.25 3.71
N CYS A 266 -9.49 -5.36 4.60
CA CYS A 266 -10.63 -4.45 4.63
C CYS A 266 -10.37 -3.28 5.57
N ARG A 267 -10.26 -2.06 5.01
CA ARG A 267 -10.21 -0.77 5.73
C ARG A 267 -11.56 -0.07 5.74
N TYR A 268 -12.29 -0.06 4.63
CA TYR A 268 -13.58 0.62 4.50
C TYR A 268 -14.69 -0.31 4.00
N GLY A 269 -14.33 -1.32 3.20
CA GLY A 269 -15.29 -2.24 2.59
C GLY A 269 -15.79 -1.77 1.22
N ASP A 270 -15.05 -0.89 0.55
CA ASP A 270 -15.44 -0.26 -0.71
C ASP A 270 -15.29 -1.22 -1.90
N PHE A 271 -14.37 -2.18 -1.83
CA PHE A 271 -14.15 -3.20 -2.87
C PHE A 271 -15.00 -4.48 -2.67
N MET A 272 -15.90 -4.50 -1.68
CA MET A 272 -16.64 -5.71 -1.34
C MET A 272 -17.56 -6.20 -2.45
N ASP A 273 -18.20 -5.28 -3.17
CA ASP A 273 -19.22 -5.59 -4.15
C ASP A 273 -18.59 -6.24 -5.40
N GLU A 274 -17.52 -5.63 -5.94
CA GLU A 274 -16.74 -6.14 -7.06
C GLU A 274 -16.08 -7.49 -6.71
N LEU A 275 -15.46 -7.59 -5.52
CA LEU A 275 -14.83 -8.83 -5.06
C LEU A 275 -15.86 -9.96 -4.93
N ASN A 276 -17.05 -9.66 -4.38
CA ASN A 276 -18.10 -10.66 -4.24
C ASN A 276 -18.66 -11.09 -5.60
N GLU A 277 -18.81 -10.18 -6.56
CA GLU A 277 -19.22 -10.53 -7.93
C GLU A 277 -18.25 -11.53 -8.57
N ILE A 278 -16.94 -11.23 -8.54
CA ILE A 278 -15.91 -12.10 -9.11
C ILE A 278 -15.84 -13.44 -8.37
N HIS A 279 -15.94 -13.42 -7.03
CA HIS A 279 -15.98 -14.64 -6.24
C HIS A 279 -17.17 -15.53 -6.59
N ASN A 280 -18.35 -14.94 -6.81
CA ASN A 280 -19.55 -15.67 -7.23
C ASN A 280 -19.39 -16.27 -8.64
N LEU A 281 -18.73 -15.57 -9.57
CA LEU A 281 -18.38 -16.12 -10.89
C LEU A 281 -17.43 -17.32 -10.78
N CYS A 282 -16.43 -17.25 -9.90
CA CYS A 282 -15.55 -18.37 -9.60
C CYS A 282 -16.34 -19.56 -9.02
N CYS A 283 -17.23 -19.28 -8.06
CA CYS A 283 -18.05 -20.29 -7.38
C CYS A 283 -19.11 -20.93 -8.28
N THR A 284 -19.63 -20.25 -9.30
CA THR A 284 -20.68 -20.79 -10.18
C THR A 284 -20.10 -21.71 -11.25
N ASN A 285 -18.84 -21.48 -11.65
CA ASN A 285 -18.12 -22.28 -12.65
C ASN A 285 -17.17 -23.30 -11.98
N ARG A 286 -17.64 -24.00 -10.93
CA ARG A 286 -16.84 -24.96 -10.15
C ARG A 286 -16.23 -26.03 -11.07
N GLY A 287 -14.91 -26.08 -11.11
CA GLY A 287 -14.12 -26.96 -11.99
C GLY A 287 -13.11 -26.20 -12.85
N ASN A 288 -13.37 -24.92 -13.14
CA ASN A 288 -12.42 -24.04 -13.82
C ASN A 288 -11.68 -23.10 -12.86
N TYR A 289 -12.31 -22.78 -11.73
CA TYR A 289 -11.79 -21.85 -10.74
C TYR A 289 -11.91 -22.46 -9.34
N ASP A 290 -10.83 -22.38 -8.55
CA ASP A 290 -10.82 -22.75 -7.12
C ASP A 290 -10.15 -21.62 -6.34
N MET A 291 -10.98 -20.72 -5.81
CA MET A 291 -10.57 -19.52 -5.10
C MET A 291 -11.32 -19.41 -3.79
N GLU A 292 -10.63 -19.01 -2.73
CA GLU A 292 -11.19 -18.73 -1.41
C GLU A 292 -10.80 -17.33 -0.98
N ILE A 293 -11.71 -16.64 -0.28
CA ILE A 293 -11.45 -15.29 0.26
C ILE A 293 -11.24 -15.38 1.77
N VAL A 294 -10.15 -14.77 2.23
CA VAL A 294 -9.85 -14.54 3.66
C VAL A 294 -9.97 -13.06 3.96
N LEU A 295 -11.00 -12.67 4.72
CA LEU A 295 -11.20 -11.32 5.21
C LEU A 295 -10.31 -11.06 6.43
N VAL A 296 -9.56 -9.96 6.39
CA VAL A 296 -8.78 -9.41 7.50
C VAL A 296 -9.24 -7.98 7.76
N TYR A 297 -9.56 -7.67 9.01
CA TYR A 297 -9.93 -6.33 9.42
C TYR A 297 -8.69 -5.46 9.64
N LEU A 298 -8.66 -4.29 9.01
CA LEU A 298 -7.66 -3.24 9.23
C LEU A 298 -8.33 -1.99 9.84
N PRO A 299 -8.64 -2.02 11.15
CA PRO A 299 -9.32 -0.92 11.80
C PRO A 299 -8.44 0.34 11.82
N HIS A 300 -9.07 1.48 11.51
CA HIS A 300 -8.51 2.83 11.70
C HIS A 300 -9.22 3.57 12.85
N GLU A 301 -10.02 2.84 13.62
CA GLU A 301 -10.80 3.28 14.77
C GLU A 301 -10.79 2.16 15.84
N GLU A 302 -11.64 2.28 16.85
CA GLU A 302 -11.78 1.22 17.85
C GLU A 302 -12.16 -0.13 17.19
N PRO A 303 -11.36 -1.21 17.39
CA PRO A 303 -11.53 -2.45 16.63
C PRO A 303 -12.91 -3.09 16.73
N GLN A 304 -13.58 -3.07 17.90
CA GLN A 304 -14.88 -3.72 18.05
C GLN A 304 -15.96 -3.00 17.24
N GLN A 305 -16.01 -1.67 17.31
CA GLN A 305 -16.90 -0.85 16.48
C GLN A 305 -16.64 -1.04 14.99
N PHE A 306 -15.37 -1.05 14.60
CA PHE A 306 -14.98 -1.29 13.23
C PHE A 306 -15.48 -2.66 12.72
N ILE A 307 -15.18 -3.72 13.47
CA ILE A 307 -15.57 -5.09 13.11
C ILE A 307 -17.09 -5.21 13.02
N ALA A 308 -17.84 -4.62 13.96
CA ALA A 308 -19.30 -4.61 13.93
C ALA A 308 -19.82 -3.93 12.65
N ARG A 309 -19.31 -2.75 12.30
CA ARG A 309 -19.67 -2.01 11.09
C ARG A 309 -19.39 -2.82 9.81
N ILE A 310 -18.21 -3.45 9.73
CA ILE A 310 -17.85 -4.29 8.58
C ILE A 310 -18.73 -5.53 8.49
N ASN A 311 -19.08 -6.15 9.62
CA ASN A 311 -19.97 -7.31 9.63
C ASN A 311 -21.40 -6.93 9.21
N ASP A 312 -21.93 -5.82 9.71
CA ASP A 312 -23.23 -5.28 9.26
C ASP A 312 -23.23 -5.03 7.74
N ASN A 313 -22.13 -4.51 7.21
CA ASN A 313 -21.92 -4.28 5.78
C ASN A 313 -21.93 -5.59 4.96
N LEU A 314 -21.31 -6.65 5.45
CA LEU A 314 -21.31 -7.98 4.81
C LEU A 314 -22.72 -8.57 4.81
N GLU A 315 -23.43 -8.47 5.94
CA GLU A 315 -24.81 -8.95 6.07
C GLU A 315 -25.77 -8.22 5.14
N GLN A 316 -25.69 -6.88 5.08
CA GLN A 316 -26.51 -6.06 4.19
C GLN A 316 -26.31 -6.39 2.72
N ARG A 317 -25.08 -6.75 2.33
CA ARG A 317 -24.73 -7.19 0.97
C ARG A 317 -25.01 -8.67 0.70
N GLY A 318 -25.43 -9.43 1.71
CA GLY A 318 -25.66 -10.88 1.60
C GLY A 318 -24.39 -11.70 1.39
N ILE A 319 -23.21 -11.14 1.69
CA ILE A 319 -21.92 -11.81 1.56
C ILE A 319 -21.78 -12.80 2.71
N SER A 320 -21.76 -14.10 2.40
CA SER A 320 -21.91 -15.18 3.39
C SER A 320 -20.95 -16.34 3.18
N CYS A 321 -19.91 -16.16 2.37
CA CYS A 321 -19.00 -17.23 1.97
C CYS A 321 -17.52 -16.88 2.14
N TRP A 322 -17.20 -15.83 2.89
CA TRP A 322 -15.81 -15.41 3.14
C TRP A 322 -15.33 -15.94 4.49
N TRP A 323 -14.06 -16.34 4.54
CA TRP A 323 -13.42 -16.79 5.76
C TRP A 323 -12.83 -15.61 6.51
N VAL A 324 -13.22 -15.43 7.77
CA VAL A 324 -12.75 -14.33 8.60
C VAL A 324 -11.59 -14.81 9.46
N LEU A 325 -10.47 -14.08 9.39
CA LEU A 325 -9.42 -14.19 10.39
C LEU A 325 -9.88 -13.46 11.67
N PRO A 326 -9.95 -14.14 12.82
CA PRO A 326 -10.21 -13.46 14.09
C PRO A 326 -9.23 -12.31 14.29
N PHE A 327 -9.74 -11.16 14.73
CA PHE A 327 -8.92 -9.95 14.85
C PHE A 327 -7.71 -10.18 15.75
N LYS A 328 -6.54 -9.87 15.21
CA LYS A 328 -5.25 -9.81 15.90
C LYS A 328 -4.59 -8.50 15.48
N ASP A 329 -4.29 -7.68 16.47
CA ASP A 329 -3.63 -6.40 16.29
C ASP A 329 -2.26 -6.57 15.59
N SER A 330 -1.47 -7.55 16.02
CA SER A 330 -0.18 -7.88 15.40
C SER A 330 -0.30 -8.21 13.90
N VAL A 331 -1.31 -8.99 13.52
CA VAL A 331 -1.51 -9.44 12.13
C VAL A 331 -2.08 -8.32 11.27
N SER A 332 -3.01 -7.53 11.80
CA SER A 332 -3.56 -6.35 11.12
C SER A 332 -2.45 -5.37 10.74
N HIS A 333 -1.61 -4.99 11.72
CA HIS A 333 -0.50 -4.07 11.48
C HIS A 333 0.55 -4.69 10.53
N TRP A 334 0.91 -5.96 10.73
CA TRP A 334 1.83 -6.67 9.84
C TRP A 334 1.37 -6.65 8.37
N LEU A 335 0.11 -7.03 8.12
CA LEU A 335 -0.45 -7.08 6.76
C LEU A 335 -0.61 -5.69 6.16
N SER A 336 -0.98 -4.69 6.96
CA SER A 336 -1.06 -3.30 6.51
C SER A 336 0.29 -2.74 6.05
N ARG A 337 1.41 -3.23 6.61
CA ARG A 337 2.76 -2.81 6.19
C ARG A 337 3.25 -3.61 4.99
N LEU A 338 2.99 -4.92 4.98
CA LEU A 338 3.32 -5.80 3.85
C LEU A 338 2.65 -5.40 2.53
N SER A 339 1.46 -4.81 2.59
CA SER A 339 0.73 -4.44 1.38
C SER A 339 1.35 -3.27 0.63
N GLU A 340 2.38 -2.59 1.17
CA GLU A 340 3.03 -1.37 0.66
C GLU A 340 2.07 -0.21 0.28
N SER A 341 0.77 -0.41 0.43
CA SER A 341 -0.26 0.58 0.21
C SER A 341 -0.23 1.56 1.38
N ASN A 342 0.30 2.77 1.13
CA ASN A 342 -0.12 3.94 1.91
C ASN A 342 -1.53 4.39 1.47
N SER A 343 -2.30 3.52 0.81
CA SER A 343 -3.63 3.84 0.32
C SER A 343 -4.63 3.78 1.47
N SER A 344 -5.52 4.76 1.52
CA SER A 344 -6.72 4.75 2.36
C SER A 344 -7.78 3.80 1.78
N MET A 345 -7.39 2.75 1.08
CA MET A 345 -8.30 1.84 0.37
C MET A 345 -8.11 0.42 0.86
N ASP A 346 -9.08 -0.43 0.53
CA ASP A 346 -8.92 -1.86 0.73
C ASP A 346 -7.85 -2.42 -0.22
N THR A 347 -7.23 -3.53 0.17
CA THR A 347 -6.20 -4.20 -0.64
C THR A 347 -6.51 -5.68 -0.76
N LEU A 348 -6.20 -6.29 -1.91
CA LEU A 348 -6.38 -7.70 -2.15
C LEU A 348 -5.05 -8.38 -2.48
N ILE A 349 -4.57 -9.17 -1.53
CA ILE A 349 -3.38 -10.00 -1.69
C ILE A 349 -3.78 -11.34 -2.32
N ILE A 350 -3.29 -11.63 -3.53
CA ILE A 350 -3.46 -12.94 -4.18
C ILE A 350 -2.29 -13.85 -3.87
N LEU A 351 -2.60 -15.01 -3.27
CA LEU A 351 -1.68 -16.09 -2.99
C LEU A 351 -1.88 -17.24 -3.97
N ASP A 352 -0.90 -17.44 -4.84
CA ASP A 352 -0.87 -18.53 -5.79
C ASP A 352 -0.46 -19.87 -5.13
N PRO A 353 -1.27 -20.94 -5.27
CA PRO A 353 -0.96 -22.25 -4.70
C PRO A 353 0.27 -22.92 -5.35
N THR A 354 0.64 -22.51 -6.57
CA THR A 354 1.65 -23.20 -7.40
C THR A 354 3.08 -22.81 -7.03
N SER A 355 3.32 -21.52 -6.78
CA SER A 355 4.63 -20.98 -6.44
C SER A 355 4.95 -21.05 -4.93
N GLY A 356 3.93 -20.92 -4.07
CA GLY A 356 4.07 -20.90 -2.60
C GLY A 356 5.02 -19.81 -2.08
N ARG A 357 5.35 -18.82 -2.92
CA ARG A 357 6.43 -17.84 -2.71
C ARG A 357 6.11 -16.44 -3.25
N TYR A 358 4.96 -16.27 -3.89
CA TYR A 358 4.60 -14.98 -4.49
C TYR A 358 3.19 -14.57 -4.06
N VAL A 359 3.14 -13.38 -3.49
CA VAL A 359 1.91 -12.61 -3.26
C VAL A 359 1.88 -11.56 -4.34
N ASN A 360 0.78 -11.48 -5.08
CA ASN A 360 0.45 -10.25 -5.80
C ASN A 360 -0.36 -9.36 -4.84
N PRO A 361 0.20 -8.24 -4.32
CA PRO A 361 -0.53 -7.34 -3.44
C PRO A 361 -1.55 -6.45 -4.18
N HIS A 362 -1.62 -6.54 -5.50
CA HIS A 362 -2.49 -5.73 -6.36
C HIS A 362 -3.63 -6.53 -7.00
N GLY A 363 -4.20 -7.49 -6.26
CA GLY A 363 -5.28 -8.34 -6.76
C GLY A 363 -6.51 -7.54 -7.18
N GLU A 364 -6.80 -6.46 -6.46
CA GLU A 364 -7.92 -5.55 -6.73
C GLU A 364 -7.75 -4.82 -8.06
N ILE A 365 -6.52 -4.41 -8.41
CA ILE A 365 -6.23 -3.79 -9.71
C ILE A 365 -6.52 -4.79 -10.83
N VAL A 366 -5.98 -6.01 -10.73
CA VAL A 366 -6.20 -7.03 -11.75
C VAL A 366 -7.69 -7.32 -11.92
N MET A 367 -8.42 -7.45 -10.81
CA MET A 367 -9.86 -7.70 -10.83
C MET A 367 -10.67 -6.55 -11.44
N ASN A 368 -10.36 -5.30 -11.11
CA ASN A 368 -11.07 -4.12 -11.64
C ASN A 368 -10.92 -3.98 -13.16
N PHE A 369 -9.73 -4.21 -13.70
CA PHE A 369 -9.47 -4.01 -15.13
C PHE A 369 -9.77 -5.25 -15.98
N PHE A 370 -9.55 -6.45 -15.45
CA PHE A 370 -9.65 -7.70 -16.23
C PHE A 370 -10.84 -8.58 -15.82
N GLY A 371 -11.52 -8.31 -14.71
CA GLY A 371 -12.64 -9.12 -14.23
C GLY A 371 -12.24 -10.60 -14.10
N ILE A 372 -13.15 -11.51 -14.45
CA ILE A 372 -12.89 -12.96 -14.38
C ILE A 372 -11.80 -13.44 -15.34
N ASP A 373 -11.56 -12.72 -16.44
CA ASP A 373 -10.49 -13.05 -17.40
C ASP A 373 -9.11 -12.86 -16.78
N GLY A 374 -9.03 -12.14 -15.65
CA GLY A 374 -7.84 -12.00 -14.83
C GLY A 374 -7.39 -13.28 -14.12
N TYR A 375 -8.27 -14.30 -13.96
CA TYR A 375 -7.95 -15.51 -13.18
C TYR A 375 -6.68 -16.24 -13.71
N PRO A 376 -5.71 -16.65 -12.87
CA PRO A 376 -5.73 -16.73 -11.40
C PRO A 376 -5.32 -15.43 -10.66
N PHE A 377 -5.46 -14.27 -11.29
CA PHE A 377 -5.22 -12.93 -10.71
C PHE A 377 -3.78 -12.66 -10.25
N THR A 378 -2.84 -13.48 -10.73
CA THR A 378 -1.41 -13.28 -10.53
C THR A 378 -0.84 -12.45 -11.68
N ILE A 379 0.11 -11.55 -11.38
CA ILE A 379 0.79 -10.75 -12.40
C ILE A 379 1.49 -11.63 -13.46
N GLU A 380 2.13 -12.73 -13.05
CA GLU A 380 2.79 -13.67 -13.97
C GLU A 380 1.81 -14.26 -15.01
N ALA A 381 0.66 -14.77 -14.56
CA ALA A 381 -0.35 -15.27 -15.49
C ALA A 381 -0.92 -14.16 -16.40
N MET A 382 -0.99 -12.92 -15.93
CA MET A 382 -1.43 -11.79 -16.75
C MET A 382 -0.40 -11.45 -17.84
N ILE A 383 0.88 -11.44 -17.49
CA ILE A 383 1.99 -11.28 -18.44
C ILE A 383 1.98 -12.40 -19.47
N GLU A 384 1.81 -13.65 -19.05
CA GLU A 384 1.77 -14.80 -19.96
C GLU A 384 0.59 -14.69 -20.94
N LYS A 385 -0.61 -14.38 -20.44
CA LYS A 385 -1.81 -14.20 -21.28
C LYS A 385 -1.65 -13.06 -22.27
N GLU A 386 -1.16 -11.92 -21.82
CA GLU A 386 -1.00 -10.75 -22.68
C GLU A 386 0.12 -10.96 -23.72
N THR A 387 1.23 -11.58 -23.32
CA THR A 387 2.29 -11.98 -24.25
C THR A 387 1.76 -12.96 -25.29
N ALA A 388 0.96 -13.95 -24.88
CA ALA A 388 0.33 -14.89 -25.79
C ALA A 388 -0.64 -14.18 -26.75
N ARG A 389 -1.44 -13.23 -26.26
CA ARG A 389 -2.36 -12.42 -27.07
C ARG A 389 -1.60 -11.61 -28.12
N LEU A 390 -0.56 -10.87 -27.72
CA LEU A 390 0.26 -10.07 -28.63
C LEU A 390 0.97 -10.95 -29.68
N ARG A 391 1.39 -12.17 -29.33
CA ARG A 391 1.95 -13.14 -30.30
C ARG A 391 0.95 -13.61 -31.36
N THR A 392 -0.36 -13.52 -31.10
CA THR A 392 -1.38 -13.82 -32.12
C THR A 392 -1.55 -12.71 -33.13
N LEU A 393 -1.10 -11.49 -32.81
CA LEU A 393 -1.17 -10.36 -33.72
C LEU A 393 -0.17 -10.55 -34.86
N THR A 394 -0.65 -10.23 -36.05
CA THR A 394 0.13 -10.24 -37.29
C THR A 394 0.05 -8.87 -37.95
N LEU A 395 0.95 -8.61 -38.88
CA LEU A 395 0.89 -7.39 -39.68
C LEU A 395 -0.46 -7.28 -40.42
N ASP A 396 -0.96 -8.38 -40.96
CA ASP A 396 -2.27 -8.46 -41.62
C ASP A 396 -3.40 -8.03 -40.67
N SER A 397 -3.43 -8.54 -39.43
CA SER A 397 -4.50 -8.20 -38.47
C SER A 397 -4.52 -6.73 -38.04
N LEU A 398 -3.42 -5.99 -38.23
CA LEU A 398 -3.31 -4.58 -37.87
C LEU A 398 -3.48 -3.65 -39.08
N LEU A 399 -3.03 -4.05 -40.26
CA LEU A 399 -3.03 -3.19 -41.45
C LEU A 399 -4.24 -3.40 -42.37
N VAL A 400 -4.86 -4.58 -42.36
CA VAL A 400 -5.97 -4.94 -43.26
C VAL A 400 -7.31 -4.69 -42.58
N LEU A 401 -8.04 -3.67 -43.04
CA LEU A 401 -9.40 -3.35 -42.55
C LEU A 401 -10.51 -4.03 -43.37
N SER A 402 -10.32 -4.16 -44.69
CA SER A 402 -11.24 -4.82 -45.61
C SER A 402 -10.50 -5.39 -46.82
N ASP A 403 -11.20 -6.14 -47.67
CA ASP A 403 -10.66 -6.64 -48.95
C ASP A 403 -10.18 -5.50 -49.86
N GLU A 404 -10.77 -4.31 -49.76
CA GLU A 404 -10.38 -3.10 -50.50
C GLU A 404 -9.28 -2.28 -49.80
N GLN A 405 -9.07 -2.47 -48.50
CA GLN A 405 -8.10 -1.77 -47.66
C GLN A 405 -7.01 -2.72 -47.14
N ASN A 406 -6.42 -3.50 -48.05
CA ASN A 406 -5.35 -4.49 -47.79
C ASN A 406 -3.99 -4.10 -48.39
N TYR A 407 -3.71 -2.80 -48.46
CA TYR A 407 -2.51 -2.26 -49.09
C TYR A 407 -1.88 -1.11 -48.27
N VAL A 408 -0.59 -0.90 -48.50
CA VAL A 408 0.16 0.29 -48.10
C VAL A 408 0.66 1.01 -49.36
N CYS A 409 1.12 2.25 -49.22
CA CYS A 409 1.55 3.09 -50.33
C CYS A 409 3.05 3.39 -50.24
N THR A 410 3.73 3.41 -51.37
CA THR A 410 5.03 4.08 -51.52
C THR A 410 4.84 5.60 -51.61
N ASN A 411 5.93 6.34 -51.50
CA ASN A 411 5.95 7.80 -51.60
C ASN A 411 5.38 8.39 -52.91
N ASP A 412 5.39 7.62 -54.00
CA ASP A 412 4.81 8.00 -55.29
C ASP A 412 3.33 7.60 -55.43
N GLY A 413 2.72 7.07 -54.36
CA GLY A 413 1.34 6.62 -54.30
C GLY A 413 1.10 5.24 -54.88
N THR A 414 2.15 4.49 -55.25
CA THR A 414 2.00 3.11 -55.73
C THR A 414 1.54 2.22 -54.59
N ARG A 415 0.47 1.45 -54.84
CA ARG A 415 -0.06 0.49 -53.88
C ARG A 415 0.80 -0.78 -53.83
N VAL A 416 1.18 -1.18 -52.63
CA VAL A 416 1.87 -2.43 -52.30
C VAL A 416 0.93 -3.25 -51.43
N SER A 417 0.70 -4.52 -51.78
CA SER A 417 -0.18 -5.37 -50.96
C SER A 417 0.48 -5.64 -49.61
N VAL A 418 -0.31 -5.70 -48.52
CA VAL A 418 0.20 -6.14 -47.21
C VAL A 418 0.78 -7.56 -47.29
N GLU A 419 0.27 -8.41 -48.19
CA GLU A 419 0.81 -9.75 -48.45
C GLU A 419 2.26 -9.72 -48.94
N ASP A 420 2.67 -8.70 -49.71
CA ASP A 420 4.04 -8.56 -50.23
C ASP A 420 5.07 -8.21 -49.14
N LEU A 421 4.60 -7.86 -47.94
CA LEU A 421 5.42 -7.58 -46.75
C LEU A 421 5.75 -8.85 -45.97
N ARG A 422 5.06 -9.97 -46.22
CA ARG A 422 5.32 -11.24 -45.53
C ARG A 422 6.76 -11.72 -45.79
N GLY A 423 7.38 -12.30 -44.76
CA GLY A 423 8.76 -12.77 -44.85
C GLY A 423 9.83 -11.68 -44.69
N ARG A 424 9.44 -10.42 -44.50
CA ARG A 424 10.33 -9.28 -44.22
C ARG A 424 10.39 -8.98 -42.73
N ASN A 425 11.48 -8.37 -42.29
CA ASN A 425 11.51 -7.71 -40.99
C ASN A 425 10.89 -6.33 -41.17
N ILE A 426 9.83 -6.05 -40.41
CA ILE A 426 9.06 -4.81 -40.53
C ILE A 426 9.19 -4.02 -39.23
N LEU A 427 9.41 -2.72 -39.33
CA LEU A 427 9.25 -1.79 -38.22
C LEU A 427 7.99 -0.97 -38.45
N LEU A 428 6.97 -1.20 -37.62
CA LEU A 428 5.73 -0.45 -37.64
C LEU A 428 5.94 0.86 -36.86
N TYR A 429 5.76 2.00 -37.53
CA TYR A 429 5.92 3.34 -36.97
C TYR A 429 4.56 4.00 -36.83
N LEU A 430 4.13 4.17 -35.58
CA LEU A 430 2.86 4.74 -35.19
C LEU A 430 3.10 6.16 -34.65
N GLU A 431 2.42 7.17 -35.19
CA GLU A 431 2.63 8.57 -34.79
C GLU A 431 1.35 9.40 -34.97
N TRP A 432 1.17 10.40 -34.09
CA TRP A 432 0.05 11.33 -34.15
C TRP A 432 0.43 12.51 -35.07
N THR A 433 -0.40 12.84 -36.07
CA THR A 433 -0.05 13.89 -37.05
C THR A 433 -0.53 15.29 -36.65
N HIS A 434 -1.33 15.43 -35.59
CA HIS A 434 -1.95 16.71 -35.20
C HIS A 434 -1.22 17.51 -34.11
N ASP A 435 -0.27 16.93 -33.37
CA ASP A 435 0.46 17.61 -32.28
C ASP A 435 1.80 18.25 -32.73
N SER A 436 1.94 18.55 -34.03
CA SER A 436 3.21 18.92 -34.66
C SER A 436 3.54 20.42 -34.61
N ILE A 437 3.69 21.03 -33.44
CA ILE A 437 4.26 22.39 -33.33
C ILE A 437 5.49 22.51 -32.42
N ASP A 438 5.86 21.49 -31.63
CA ASP A 438 7.12 21.53 -30.86
C ASP A 438 8.09 20.38 -31.25
N ASP A 439 9.40 20.63 -31.07
CA ASP A 439 10.62 19.93 -31.55
C ASP A 439 10.77 18.37 -31.52
N PRO A 440 10.04 17.54 -30.74
CA PRO A 440 10.37 16.10 -30.60
C PRO A 440 10.20 15.24 -31.87
N ILE A 441 9.22 15.54 -32.72
CA ILE A 441 8.84 14.70 -33.87
C ILE A 441 9.96 14.67 -34.94
N GLU A 442 10.65 15.79 -35.15
CA GLU A 442 11.75 15.87 -36.12
C GLU A 442 12.95 15.00 -35.70
N THR A 443 13.19 14.87 -34.39
CA THR A 443 14.32 14.10 -33.86
C THR A 443 14.10 12.59 -34.03
N SER A 444 12.91 12.07 -33.68
CA SER A 444 12.57 10.66 -33.86
C SER A 444 12.51 10.27 -35.34
N TYR A 445 11.90 11.10 -36.19
CA TYR A 445 11.85 10.85 -37.63
C TYR A 445 13.25 10.74 -38.26
N ASN A 446 14.14 11.70 -37.97
CA ASN A 446 15.49 11.69 -38.53
C ASN A 446 16.31 10.49 -38.04
N LEU A 447 16.15 10.10 -36.77
CA LEU A 447 16.76 8.89 -36.22
C LEU A 447 16.30 7.64 -36.98
N ILE A 448 14.98 7.45 -37.15
CA ILE A 448 14.42 6.29 -37.87
C ILE A 448 14.87 6.29 -39.33
N LYS A 449 14.90 7.46 -39.99
CA LYS A 449 15.36 7.63 -41.37
C LYS A 449 16.81 7.20 -41.58
N ASP A 450 17.71 7.67 -40.71
CA ASP A 450 19.12 7.30 -40.78
C ASP A 450 19.33 5.80 -40.55
N LEU A 451 18.58 5.22 -39.61
CA LEU A 451 18.63 3.78 -39.31
C LEU A 451 18.10 2.94 -40.47
N TYR A 452 16.97 3.33 -41.06
CA TYR A 452 16.35 2.66 -42.19
C TYR A 452 17.33 2.50 -43.35
N HIS A 453 18.00 3.60 -43.76
CA HIS A 453 18.99 3.56 -44.83
C HIS A 453 20.19 2.67 -44.49
N LYS A 454 20.74 2.80 -43.28
CA LYS A 454 21.88 1.97 -42.84
C LYS A 454 21.52 0.48 -42.78
N ILE A 455 20.33 0.12 -42.27
CA ILE A 455 19.92 -1.28 -42.17
C ILE A 455 19.76 -1.88 -43.57
N LYS A 456 19.09 -1.19 -44.50
CA LYS A 456 18.93 -1.69 -45.89
C LYS A 456 20.24 -1.80 -46.64
N GLU A 457 21.18 -0.89 -46.42
CA GLU A 457 22.49 -0.91 -47.08
C GLU A 457 23.41 -2.00 -46.51
N TYR A 458 23.48 -2.15 -45.18
CA TYR A 458 24.55 -2.91 -44.53
C TYR A 458 24.10 -4.23 -43.86
N LYS A 459 22.82 -4.42 -43.52
CA LYS A 459 22.35 -5.57 -42.71
C LYS A 459 21.26 -6.40 -43.39
N ASP A 460 20.15 -5.78 -43.80
CA ASP A 460 19.01 -6.47 -44.40
C ASP A 460 18.36 -5.63 -45.50
N PRO A 461 18.62 -5.90 -46.79
CA PRO A 461 18.03 -5.16 -47.90
C PRO A 461 16.51 -5.33 -47.99
N ASN A 462 15.93 -6.35 -47.34
CA ASN A 462 14.50 -6.59 -47.30
C ASN A 462 13.81 -5.96 -46.08
N PHE A 463 14.55 -5.27 -45.21
CA PHE A 463 13.98 -4.49 -44.11
C PHE A 463 13.06 -3.40 -44.65
N GLU A 464 11.92 -3.19 -43.98
CA GLU A 464 10.98 -2.15 -44.35
C GLU A 464 10.39 -1.46 -43.12
N VAL A 465 10.06 -0.18 -43.27
CA VAL A 465 9.31 0.60 -42.28
C VAL A 465 7.90 0.82 -42.84
N VAL A 466 6.88 0.68 -41.99
CA VAL A 466 5.51 1.00 -42.36
C VAL A 466 5.01 2.07 -41.40
N PHE A 467 4.82 3.28 -41.91
CA PHE A 467 4.22 4.38 -41.17
C PHE A 467 2.70 4.21 -41.10
N VAL A 468 2.12 4.40 -39.92
CA VAL A 468 0.68 4.37 -39.70
C VAL A 468 0.28 5.64 -38.94
N PRO A 469 -0.54 6.51 -39.54
CA PRO A 469 -1.10 7.65 -38.83
C PRO A 469 -2.03 7.18 -37.71
N MET A 470 -1.80 7.67 -36.49
CA MET A 470 -2.59 7.34 -35.29
C MET A 470 -3.57 8.46 -34.92
N ASP A 471 -4.19 9.07 -35.93
CA ASP A 471 -5.16 10.13 -35.69
C ASP A 471 -6.60 9.60 -35.75
N PHE A 472 -7.39 9.99 -34.77
CA PHE A 472 -8.78 9.55 -34.64
C PHE A 472 -9.78 10.46 -35.38
N SER A 473 -9.29 11.42 -36.17
CA SER A 473 -10.14 12.39 -36.88
C SER A 473 -10.18 12.13 -38.39
N GLU A 474 -11.35 12.33 -39.00
CA GLU A 474 -11.53 12.20 -40.46
C GLU A 474 -10.90 13.35 -41.25
N ASN A 475 -10.63 14.50 -40.61
CA ASN A 475 -10.27 15.76 -41.27
C ASN A 475 -8.80 16.10 -41.10
N ILE A 476 -7.93 15.39 -41.82
CA ILE A 476 -6.49 15.67 -41.82
C ILE A 476 -6.07 15.94 -43.24
N SER A 477 -5.31 17.02 -43.44
CA SER A 477 -4.57 17.21 -44.69
C SER A 477 -3.58 16.05 -44.78
N SER A 478 -3.56 15.31 -45.90
CA SER A 478 -2.83 14.03 -45.98
C SER A 478 -1.43 14.14 -45.36
N PRO A 479 -0.93 13.13 -44.62
CA PRO A 479 0.42 13.13 -44.06
C PRO A 479 1.52 13.44 -45.10
N LEU A 480 1.23 13.18 -46.38
CA LEU A 480 2.03 13.59 -47.54
C LEU A 480 2.38 15.10 -47.60
N GLU A 481 1.60 15.99 -46.97
CA GLU A 481 1.91 17.43 -46.93
C GLU A 481 2.82 17.81 -45.75
N CYS A 482 2.80 17.07 -44.63
CA CYS A 482 3.61 17.38 -43.44
C CYS A 482 5.02 16.76 -43.48
N PHE A 483 5.18 15.60 -44.11
CA PHE A 483 6.46 14.92 -44.20
C PHE A 483 6.89 14.84 -45.66
N THR A 484 7.97 15.52 -46.04
CA THR A 484 8.61 15.31 -47.34
C THR A 484 8.84 13.80 -47.57
N ALA A 485 8.23 13.24 -48.62
CA ALA A 485 8.36 11.86 -49.11
C ALA A 485 9.18 10.93 -48.21
N MET A 486 8.53 10.33 -47.21
CA MET A 486 9.17 9.31 -46.37
C MET A 486 9.79 8.21 -47.27
N PRO A 487 11.00 7.69 -46.96
CA PRO A 487 11.69 6.74 -47.84
C PRO A 487 11.16 5.30 -47.73
N TRP A 488 10.08 5.12 -46.96
CA TRP A 488 9.46 3.84 -46.59
C TRP A 488 7.96 3.84 -46.95
N LEU A 489 7.22 2.82 -46.51
CA LEU A 489 5.81 2.64 -46.85
C LEU A 489 4.90 3.38 -45.88
N GLU A 490 3.74 3.84 -46.37
CA GLU A 490 2.72 4.53 -45.60
C GLU A 490 1.38 3.78 -45.68
N CYS A 491 0.76 3.55 -44.53
CA CYS A 491 -0.59 3.03 -44.46
C CYS A 491 -1.59 4.17 -44.71
N PRO A 492 -2.57 4.02 -45.63
CA PRO A 492 -3.54 5.07 -45.92
C PRO A 492 -4.31 5.48 -44.65
N HIS A 493 -4.43 6.77 -44.35
CA HIS A 493 -5.15 7.24 -43.17
C HIS A 493 -6.57 6.65 -43.06
N ASP A 494 -6.90 6.10 -41.89
CA ASP A 494 -8.24 5.64 -41.55
C ASP A 494 -8.40 5.62 -40.01
N PRO A 495 -9.31 6.43 -39.42
CA PRO A 495 -9.53 6.44 -37.98
C PRO A 495 -9.88 5.07 -37.40
N ALA A 496 -10.61 4.22 -38.15
CA ALA A 496 -10.95 2.88 -37.69
C ALA A 496 -9.73 1.97 -37.56
N ARG A 497 -8.66 2.24 -38.32
CA ARG A 497 -7.38 1.53 -38.16
C ARG A 497 -6.64 1.99 -36.92
N ALA A 498 -6.62 3.30 -36.65
CA ALA A 498 -6.01 3.84 -35.45
C ALA A 498 -6.69 3.28 -34.19
N ASP A 499 -8.03 3.25 -34.16
CA ASP A 499 -8.81 2.60 -33.10
C ASP A 499 -8.45 1.12 -32.95
N LEU A 500 -8.43 0.38 -34.06
CA LEU A 500 -8.11 -1.04 -34.05
C LEU A 500 -6.69 -1.30 -33.51
N ILE A 501 -5.69 -0.55 -33.97
CA ILE A 501 -4.30 -0.71 -33.51
C ILE A 501 -4.19 -0.35 -32.03
N TRP A 502 -4.81 0.74 -31.60
CA TRP A 502 -4.85 1.14 -30.20
C TRP A 502 -5.40 0.01 -29.32
N ASP A 503 -6.58 -0.50 -29.65
CA ASP A 503 -7.26 -1.55 -28.89
C ASP A 503 -6.47 -2.87 -28.85
N HIS A 504 -5.68 -3.16 -29.90
CA HIS A 504 -4.91 -4.40 -29.97
C HIS A 504 -3.50 -4.29 -29.39
N ILE A 505 -2.83 -3.14 -29.45
CA ILE A 505 -1.46 -2.97 -28.98
C ILE A 505 -1.42 -2.47 -27.54
N CYS A 506 -2.28 -1.53 -27.16
CA CYS A 506 -2.28 -0.97 -25.83
C CYS A 506 -2.84 -1.98 -24.84
N MET A 507 -2.13 -2.18 -23.74
CA MET A 507 -2.62 -3.02 -22.66
C MET A 507 -3.90 -2.39 -22.06
N LYS A 508 -4.92 -3.22 -21.82
CA LYS A 508 -6.19 -2.76 -21.28
C LYS A 508 -5.97 -1.99 -19.96
N GLY A 509 -6.50 -0.77 -19.89
CA GLY A 509 -6.35 0.11 -18.72
C GLY A 509 -5.06 0.94 -18.69
N SER A 510 -4.12 0.68 -19.59
CA SER A 510 -2.94 1.53 -19.79
C SER A 510 -3.26 2.68 -20.76
N ASN A 511 -2.69 3.85 -20.52
CA ASN A 511 -2.67 4.97 -21.46
C ASN A 511 -1.30 5.13 -22.15
N LYS A 512 -0.36 4.21 -21.88
CA LYS A 512 0.98 4.25 -22.47
C LYS A 512 0.93 3.74 -23.91
N PHE A 513 1.33 4.62 -24.83
CA PHE A 513 1.41 4.33 -26.25
C PHE A 513 2.85 3.98 -26.65
N ASN A 514 3.00 3.02 -27.57
CA ASN A 514 4.30 2.59 -28.09
C ASN A 514 4.43 2.96 -29.57
N ASP A 515 5.32 3.90 -29.89
CA ASP A 515 5.43 4.49 -31.23
C ASP A 515 6.11 3.57 -32.26
N LEU A 516 6.92 2.60 -31.80
CA LEU A 516 7.64 1.68 -32.68
C LEU A 516 7.55 0.22 -32.25
N ILE A 517 7.05 -0.62 -33.16
CA ILE A 517 6.86 -2.06 -32.94
C ILE A 517 7.61 -2.83 -34.02
N ALA A 518 8.49 -3.75 -33.61
CA ALA A 518 9.25 -4.57 -34.55
C ALA A 518 8.58 -5.92 -34.78
N PHE A 519 8.42 -6.28 -36.05
CA PHE A 519 7.90 -7.57 -36.51
C PHE A 519 9.01 -8.39 -37.18
N GLY A 520 9.02 -9.69 -36.89
CA GLY A 520 9.91 -10.66 -37.50
C GLY A 520 9.43 -11.14 -38.87
N LYS A 521 10.27 -11.92 -39.55
CA LYS A 521 9.94 -12.52 -40.87
C LYS A 521 8.76 -13.50 -40.81
N ASP A 522 8.47 -14.05 -39.64
CA ASP A 522 7.30 -14.87 -39.36
C ASP A 522 6.00 -14.06 -39.22
N GLY A 523 6.09 -12.73 -39.27
CA GLY A 523 4.95 -11.82 -39.12
C GLY A 523 4.51 -11.60 -37.68
N GLN A 524 5.26 -12.10 -36.69
CA GLN A 524 4.97 -11.92 -35.27
C GLN A 524 5.75 -10.74 -34.68
N ILE A 525 5.22 -10.16 -33.61
CA ILE A 525 5.87 -9.11 -32.85
C ILE A 525 7.11 -9.67 -32.15
N LEU A 526 8.27 -9.05 -32.38
CA LEU A 526 9.52 -9.30 -31.67
C LEU A 526 9.61 -8.44 -30.41
N THR A 527 9.22 -7.17 -30.51
CA THR A 527 9.25 -6.19 -29.44
C THR A 527 8.30 -5.02 -29.71
N ILE A 528 7.64 -4.52 -28.65
CA ILE A 528 6.84 -3.29 -28.65
C ILE A 528 7.63 -2.07 -28.14
N HIS A 529 8.89 -2.26 -27.73
CA HIS A 529 9.80 -1.21 -27.25
C HIS A 529 10.94 -0.94 -28.25
N ALA A 530 10.66 -1.05 -29.55
CA ALA A 530 11.70 -0.91 -30.57
C ALA A 530 12.36 0.48 -30.53
N LEU A 531 11.60 1.55 -30.19
CA LEU A 531 12.14 2.90 -30.03
C LEU A 531 13.21 2.96 -28.95
N GLN A 532 12.94 2.39 -27.76
CA GLN A 532 13.89 2.38 -26.65
C GLN A 532 15.17 1.62 -27.04
N LEU A 533 15.05 0.47 -27.71
CA LEU A 533 16.21 -0.28 -28.20
C LEU A 533 17.05 0.52 -29.20
N LEU A 534 16.40 1.28 -30.09
CA LEU A 534 17.07 2.17 -31.04
C LEU A 534 17.76 3.33 -30.33
N MET A 535 17.14 3.93 -29.30
CA MET A 535 17.76 4.99 -28.51
C MET A 535 18.99 4.49 -27.74
N ASP A 536 18.93 3.28 -27.19
CA ASP A 536 20.00 2.72 -26.36
C ASP A 536 21.18 2.17 -27.17
N ARG A 537 20.91 1.56 -28.34
CA ARG A 537 21.91 0.80 -29.11
C ARG A 537 22.10 1.31 -30.54
N GLY A 538 21.29 2.27 -30.98
CA GLY A 538 21.33 2.81 -32.34
C GLY A 538 21.25 1.71 -33.39
N PHE A 539 22.19 1.75 -34.34
CA PHE A 539 22.28 0.79 -35.44
C PHE A 539 22.49 -0.67 -34.98
N ASP A 540 23.04 -0.89 -33.79
CA ASP A 540 23.32 -2.23 -33.25
C ASP A 540 22.12 -2.86 -32.53
N ALA A 541 21.00 -2.13 -32.42
CA ALA A 541 19.72 -2.71 -32.04
C ALA A 541 19.20 -3.73 -33.07
N TYR A 542 19.59 -3.59 -34.34
CA TYR A 542 19.18 -4.48 -35.43
C TYR A 542 20.20 -5.61 -35.65
N PRO A 543 19.78 -6.90 -35.79
CA PRO A 543 18.40 -7.37 -35.80
C PRO A 543 17.74 -7.27 -34.42
N PHE A 544 16.48 -6.84 -34.39
CA PHE A 544 15.73 -6.68 -33.14
C PHE A 544 15.60 -8.02 -32.41
N PRO A 545 15.85 -8.06 -31.08
CA PRO A 545 15.67 -9.27 -30.30
C PRO A 545 14.19 -9.62 -30.12
N ASN A 546 13.88 -10.90 -29.93
CA ASN A 546 12.56 -11.33 -29.47
C ASN A 546 12.50 -11.15 -27.94
N CYS A 547 12.06 -9.97 -27.50
CA CYS A 547 11.94 -9.61 -26.09
C CYS A 547 10.51 -9.30 -25.65
N LEU A 548 9.50 -9.62 -26.47
CA LEU A 548 8.08 -9.34 -26.19
C LEU A 548 7.61 -9.67 -24.77
N ASN A 549 8.05 -10.80 -24.19
CA ASN A 549 7.70 -11.15 -22.80
C ASN A 549 8.25 -10.13 -21.79
N GLN A 550 9.49 -9.67 -21.98
CA GLN A 550 10.12 -8.66 -21.13
C GLN A 550 9.46 -7.29 -21.34
N ASP A 551 9.07 -6.97 -22.56
CA ASP A 551 8.35 -5.73 -22.85
C ASP A 551 7.01 -5.70 -22.10
N VAL A 552 6.25 -6.81 -22.14
CA VAL A 552 4.97 -6.95 -21.41
C VAL A 552 5.19 -6.89 -19.89
N GLU A 553 6.24 -7.52 -19.36
CA GLU A 553 6.62 -7.38 -17.94
C GLU A 553 6.83 -5.91 -17.54
N ILE A 554 7.54 -5.14 -18.37
CA ILE A 554 7.80 -3.72 -18.15
C ILE A 554 6.50 -2.90 -18.21
N GLU A 555 5.61 -3.20 -19.17
CA GLU A 555 4.30 -2.54 -19.29
C GLU A 555 3.41 -2.81 -18.08
N PHE A 556 3.33 -4.06 -17.61
CA PHE A 556 2.57 -4.40 -16.40
C PHE A 556 3.12 -3.70 -15.17
N LYS A 557 4.44 -3.66 -15.01
CA LYS A 557 5.05 -2.94 -13.89
C LYS A 557 4.69 -1.45 -13.93
N TRP A 558 4.85 -0.81 -15.09
CA TRP A 558 4.50 0.59 -15.26
C TRP A 558 3.02 0.86 -14.97
N PHE A 559 2.14 -0.03 -15.42
CA PHE A 559 0.70 0.06 -15.15
C PHE A 559 0.39 0.00 -13.64
N LEU A 560 0.99 -0.94 -12.90
CA LEU A 560 0.84 -1.03 -11.45
C LEU A 560 1.38 0.22 -10.75
N ASP A 561 2.60 0.65 -11.09
CA ASP A 561 3.24 1.84 -10.51
C ASP A 561 2.40 3.12 -10.78
N SER A 562 1.83 3.25 -11.99
CA SER A 562 1.02 4.41 -12.38
C SER A 562 -0.31 4.49 -11.62
N TYR A 563 -0.87 3.33 -11.24
CA TYR A 563 -2.11 3.27 -10.47
C TYR A 563 -1.90 3.79 -9.05
N ASP A 564 -0.77 3.44 -8.44
CA ASP A 564 -0.40 3.95 -7.13
C ASP A 564 -0.19 5.48 -7.18
N ASP A 565 0.54 6.00 -8.17
CA ASP A 565 0.85 7.43 -8.31
C ASP A 565 -0.38 8.32 -8.61
N HIS A 566 -1.28 7.87 -9.50
CA HIS A 566 -2.48 8.64 -9.84
C HIS A 566 -3.46 8.78 -8.67
N HIS A 567 -3.41 7.87 -7.71
CA HIS A 567 -4.23 7.93 -6.49
C HIS A 567 -3.63 8.82 -5.39
N TYR A 568 -2.31 9.02 -5.34
CA TYR A 568 -1.71 10.05 -4.46
C TYR A 568 -2.02 11.48 -4.90
N LEU A 569 -2.32 11.70 -6.19
CA LEU A 569 -2.61 13.03 -6.73
C LEU A 569 -4.11 13.39 -6.69
N CYS A 570 -5.00 12.42 -6.45
CA CYS A 570 -6.45 12.63 -6.42
C CYS A 570 -7.06 12.76 -5.02
N ASN A 571 -6.27 12.66 -3.94
CA ASN A 571 -6.73 12.79 -2.55
C ASN A 571 -6.14 14.01 -1.83
#